data_AF-A0A023BMP2-F1
#
_entry.id   AF-A0A023BMP2-F1
#
_cell.length_a   1.000
_cell.length_b   1.000
_cell.length_c   1.000
_cell.angle_alpha   90.00
_cell.angle_beta   90.00
_cell.angle_gamma   90.00
#
_symmetry.space_group_name_H-M   'P 1'
#
loop_
_entity.id
_entity.type
_entity.pdbx_description
1 polymer ?
#
loop_
_entity_poly.entity_id
_entity_poly.type
_entity_poly.pdbx_seq_one_letter_code
_entity_poly.pdbx_strand_id
1 'polypeptide(L)'
;MKKLSILFLVLSTVLISCSSDDDAPVPVPVKSEKISNLEAPQTGGQGQPVGGVFTKFDFETGKTTTSDTAWDIAFRGTTIAVNGGVVTGTADEPARNGNVGAAIVTGTFAGVTNAKDVTFGQDANGAFAIPTGSDNGWYNYAGPPTHIISPIPGKILVFRTRNGNYAKVEILSYYKDEDTSKDSKHYTFNYVYNPNKGETSFE
;
A
#
# COMPACT_ATOMS: atom_id res chain seq x y z
N MET A 1 -21.58 87.48 -21.54
CA MET A 1 -21.95 86.41 -20.60
C MET A 1 -22.37 85.17 -21.38
N LYS A 2 -21.53 84.13 -21.40
CA LYS A 2 -21.87 82.69 -21.51
C LYS A 2 -20.55 81.91 -21.47
N LYS A 3 -20.41 81.07 -20.45
CA LYS A 3 -19.17 80.40 -20.04
C LYS A 3 -18.82 79.27 -21.00
N LEU A 4 -17.54 79.19 -21.35
CA LEU A 4 -16.90 78.13 -22.13
C LEU A 4 -16.72 76.90 -21.24
N SER A 5 -17.32 75.76 -21.62
CA SER A 5 -17.18 74.49 -20.88
C SER A 5 -16.11 73.63 -21.56
N ILE A 6 -15.01 73.38 -20.84
CA ILE A 6 -13.89 72.53 -21.27
C ILE A 6 -14.25 71.07 -20.95
N LEU A 7 -14.30 70.22 -21.96
CA LEU A 7 -14.49 68.78 -21.83
C LEU A 7 -13.11 68.12 -21.64
N PHE A 8 -12.79 67.67 -20.41
CA PHE A 8 -11.62 66.85 -20.13
C PHE A 8 -11.97 65.38 -20.37
N LEU A 9 -11.38 64.78 -21.40
CA LEU A 9 -11.39 63.34 -21.67
C LEU A 9 -10.34 62.68 -20.75
N VAL A 10 -10.78 61.95 -19.73
CA VAL A 10 -9.90 61.11 -18.89
C VAL A 10 -9.93 59.70 -19.46
N LEU A 11 -8.86 59.32 -20.16
CA LEU A 11 -8.61 57.95 -20.63
C LEU A 11 -7.94 57.17 -19.50
N SER A 12 -8.73 56.43 -18.73
CA SER A 12 -8.23 55.55 -17.66
C SER A 12 -7.76 54.22 -18.27
N THR A 13 -6.46 54.08 -18.50
CA THR A 13 -5.82 52.80 -18.79
C THR A 13 -5.72 52.00 -17.49
N VAL A 14 -6.64 51.05 -17.30
CA VAL A 14 -6.53 50.04 -16.24
C VAL A 14 -5.50 49.02 -16.70
N LEU A 15 -4.29 49.09 -16.17
CA LEU A 15 -3.31 48.00 -16.27
C LEU A 15 -3.75 46.89 -15.31
N ILE A 16 -4.43 45.88 -15.85
CA ILE A 16 -4.61 44.60 -15.16
C ILE A 16 -3.24 43.94 -15.13
N SER A 17 -2.54 44.07 -14.00
CA SER A 17 -1.38 43.24 -13.70
C SER A 17 -1.91 41.86 -13.32
N CYS A 18 -1.90 40.93 -14.29
CA CYS A 18 -1.95 39.52 -13.98
C CYS A 18 -0.63 39.17 -13.27
N SER A 19 -0.63 39.02 -11.95
CA SER A 19 0.43 38.27 -11.28
C SER A 19 0.25 36.82 -11.68
N SER A 20 1.29 36.26 -12.30
CA SER A 20 1.31 34.87 -12.76
C SER A 20 0.96 33.92 -11.62
N ASP A 21 -0.04 33.07 -11.88
CA ASP A 21 -0.48 31.97 -11.02
C ASP A 21 0.69 31.01 -10.71
N ASP A 22 1.14 31.01 -9.45
CA ASP A 22 1.91 29.91 -8.86
C ASP A 22 0.92 28.94 -8.18
N ASP A 23 0.05 28.32 -8.98
CA ASP A 23 -0.78 27.18 -8.52
C ASP A 23 0.09 25.91 -8.50
N ALA A 24 1.02 25.85 -7.54
CA ALA A 24 1.60 24.56 -7.16
C ALA A 24 0.46 23.66 -6.64
N PRO A 25 0.30 22.42 -7.14
CA PRO A 25 -0.72 21.52 -6.63
C PRO A 25 -0.58 21.35 -5.12
N VAL A 26 -1.64 21.66 -4.37
CA VAL A 26 -1.66 21.43 -2.92
C VAL A 26 -1.55 19.92 -2.68
N PRO A 27 -0.57 19.45 -1.88
CA PRO A 27 -0.44 18.03 -1.57
C PRO A 27 -1.71 17.48 -0.91
N VAL A 28 -2.20 16.35 -1.42
CA VAL A 28 -3.33 15.63 -0.83
C VAL A 28 -2.82 14.91 0.43
N PRO A 29 -3.51 14.97 1.58
CA PRO A 29 -3.10 14.26 2.78
C PRO A 29 -2.93 12.75 2.54
N VAL A 30 -1.99 12.13 3.26
CA VAL A 30 -1.85 10.68 3.24
C VAL A 30 -3.13 10.02 3.78
N LYS A 31 -3.51 8.89 3.19
CA LYS A 31 -4.64 8.08 3.64
C LYS A 31 -4.14 7.08 4.69
N SER A 32 -4.71 7.10 5.90
CA SER A 32 -4.40 6.13 6.96
C SER A 32 -5.66 5.42 7.43
N GLU A 33 -5.65 4.08 7.37
CA GLU A 33 -6.80 3.25 7.74
C GLU A 33 -6.34 1.93 8.37
N LYS A 34 -7.24 1.33 9.17
CA LYS A 34 -7.12 -0.04 9.67
C LYS A 34 -8.06 -0.94 8.88
N ILE A 35 -7.52 -1.98 8.27
CA ILE A 35 -8.29 -3.05 7.64
C ILE A 35 -8.43 -4.18 8.65
N SER A 36 -9.65 -4.65 8.88
CA SER A 36 -9.94 -5.71 9.84
C SER A 36 -10.53 -6.93 9.13
N ASN A 37 -10.13 -8.13 9.57
CA ASN A 37 -10.69 -9.40 9.11
C ASN A 37 -10.63 -9.64 7.59
N LEU A 38 -9.59 -9.18 6.90
CA LEU A 38 -9.38 -9.49 5.49
C LEU A 38 -9.06 -10.98 5.33
N GLU A 39 -9.95 -11.72 4.70
CA GLU A 39 -9.77 -13.16 4.49
C GLU A 39 -8.66 -13.45 3.47
N ALA A 40 -7.79 -14.41 3.79
CA ALA A 40 -6.70 -14.88 2.95
C ALA A 40 -6.83 -16.40 2.69
N PRO A 41 -7.83 -16.82 1.90
CA PRO A 41 -8.22 -18.21 1.78
C PRO A 41 -7.08 -19.05 1.19
N GLN A 42 -6.85 -20.25 1.73
CA GLN A 42 -5.83 -21.18 1.24
C GLN A 42 -6.35 -22.60 1.30
N THR A 43 -6.15 -23.36 0.23
CA THR A 43 -6.37 -24.81 0.18
C THR A 43 -5.04 -25.57 0.27
N GLY A 44 -5.10 -26.81 0.77
CA GLY A 44 -3.91 -27.63 0.98
C GLY A 44 -2.94 -27.07 2.03
N GLY A 45 -1.65 -27.36 1.87
CA GLY A 45 -0.62 -27.15 2.89
C GLY A 45 -0.38 -28.39 3.77
N GLN A 46 0.54 -28.29 4.73
CA GLN A 46 0.92 -29.41 5.62
C GLN A 46 1.31 -30.69 4.86
N GLY A 47 2.12 -30.56 3.81
CA GLY A 47 2.56 -31.67 2.96
C GLY A 47 1.69 -31.92 1.73
N GLN A 48 0.56 -31.21 1.60
CA GLN A 48 -0.24 -31.17 0.36
C GLN A 48 0.07 -29.92 -0.47
N PRO A 49 -0.10 -29.97 -1.81
CA PRO A 49 0.07 -28.79 -2.67
C PRO A 49 -0.75 -27.60 -2.16
N VAL A 50 -0.13 -26.42 -2.07
CA VAL A 50 -0.79 -25.18 -1.66
C VAL A 50 -1.48 -24.54 -2.86
N GLY A 51 -2.75 -24.15 -2.69
CA GLY A 51 -3.53 -23.46 -3.71
C GLY A 51 -4.61 -22.55 -3.11
N GLY A 52 -5.59 -22.18 -3.93
CA GLY A 52 -6.66 -21.26 -3.57
C GLY A 52 -6.37 -19.84 -4.05
N VAL A 53 -7.45 -19.11 -4.31
CA VAL A 53 -7.42 -17.74 -4.82
C VAL A 53 -6.72 -16.80 -3.85
N PHE A 54 -5.99 -15.83 -4.39
CA PHE A 54 -5.49 -14.72 -3.59
C PHE A 54 -6.56 -13.62 -3.46
N THR A 55 -6.73 -13.12 -2.24
CA THR A 55 -7.53 -11.90 -2.00
C THR A 55 -6.69 -10.69 -2.36
N LYS A 56 -6.98 -10.06 -3.50
CA LYS A 56 -6.30 -8.87 -4.00
C LYS A 56 -6.78 -7.61 -3.29
N PHE A 57 -5.87 -6.69 -2.99
CA PHE A 57 -6.10 -5.40 -2.34
C PHE A 57 -5.42 -4.26 -3.11
N ASP A 58 -6.08 -3.12 -3.19
CA ASP A 58 -5.60 -1.91 -3.87
C ASP A 58 -5.49 -0.77 -2.85
N PHE A 59 -4.27 -0.21 -2.69
CA PHE A 59 -4.02 0.78 -1.65
C PHE A 59 -4.72 2.11 -1.92
N GLU A 60 -4.87 2.45 -3.20
CA GLU A 60 -5.52 3.68 -3.66
C GLU A 60 -6.98 3.72 -3.23
N THR A 61 -7.74 2.65 -3.51
CA THR A 61 -9.13 2.55 -3.08
C THR A 61 -9.28 2.12 -1.61
N GLY A 62 -8.28 1.44 -1.04
CA GLY A 62 -8.33 0.82 0.29
C GLY A 62 -9.28 -0.36 0.38
N LYS A 63 -9.51 -1.06 -0.74
CA LYS A 63 -10.51 -2.11 -0.84
C LYS A 63 -9.94 -3.36 -1.49
N THR A 64 -10.61 -4.49 -1.21
CA THR A 64 -10.41 -5.71 -2.00
C THR A 64 -10.96 -5.52 -3.41
N THR A 65 -10.36 -6.20 -4.37
CA THR A 65 -10.69 -6.04 -5.79
C THR A 65 -10.65 -7.36 -6.53
N THR A 66 -11.54 -7.53 -7.50
CA THR A 66 -11.49 -8.67 -8.44
C THR A 66 -10.74 -8.35 -9.72
N SER A 67 -10.36 -7.08 -9.94
CA SER A 67 -9.65 -6.64 -11.14
C SER A 67 -8.35 -7.41 -11.37
N ASP A 68 -8.11 -7.83 -12.60
CA ASP A 68 -6.86 -8.52 -12.95
C ASP A 68 -5.64 -7.62 -12.91
N THR A 69 -5.82 -6.30 -13.03
CA THR A 69 -4.72 -5.32 -13.13
C THR A 69 -4.71 -4.27 -12.03
N ALA A 70 -5.87 -3.90 -11.50
CA ALA A 70 -6.00 -2.87 -10.47
C ALA A 70 -5.92 -3.48 -9.07
N TRP A 71 -4.73 -3.97 -8.71
CA TRP A 71 -4.37 -4.46 -7.38
C TRP A 71 -2.88 -4.22 -7.11
N ASP A 72 -2.53 -4.03 -5.85
CA ASP A 72 -1.14 -3.79 -5.42
C ASP A 72 -0.55 -5.00 -4.69
N ILE A 73 -1.29 -5.53 -3.71
CA ILE A 73 -0.88 -6.69 -2.92
C ILE A 73 -2.00 -7.73 -2.91
N ALA A 74 -1.66 -9.00 -2.68
CA ALA A 74 -2.66 -10.06 -2.58
C ALA A 74 -2.30 -11.06 -1.49
N PHE A 75 -3.31 -11.50 -0.73
CA PHE A 75 -3.14 -12.34 0.45
C PHE A 75 -3.63 -13.77 0.21
N ARG A 76 -2.84 -14.75 0.67
CA ARG A 76 -3.24 -16.15 0.75
C ARG A 76 -2.49 -16.85 1.87
N GLY A 77 -3.20 -17.43 2.84
CA GLY A 77 -2.52 -18.03 3.99
C GLY A 77 -1.58 -17.01 4.62
N THR A 78 -0.33 -17.38 4.89
CA THR A 78 0.70 -16.44 5.38
C THR A 78 1.39 -15.61 4.29
N THR A 79 1.08 -15.87 3.03
CA THR A 79 1.74 -15.28 1.87
C THR A 79 1.13 -13.93 1.52
N ILE A 80 2.00 -12.96 1.23
CA ILE A 80 1.65 -11.66 0.65
C ILE A 80 2.40 -11.56 -0.68
N ALA A 81 1.64 -11.62 -1.77
CA ALA A 81 2.13 -11.39 -3.13
C ALA A 81 2.07 -9.89 -3.47
N VAL A 82 2.95 -9.43 -4.36
CA VAL A 82 2.90 -8.07 -4.92
C VAL A 82 2.62 -8.09 -6.40
N ASN A 83 1.88 -7.11 -6.92
CA ASN A 83 1.64 -6.98 -8.37
C ASN A 83 2.87 -6.42 -9.10
N GLY A 84 3.96 -7.16 -9.08
CA GLY A 84 5.19 -6.81 -9.76
C GLY A 84 6.12 -8.01 -9.91
N GLY A 85 6.98 -7.96 -10.92
CA GLY A 85 7.87 -9.07 -11.27
C GLY A 85 7.13 -10.20 -11.97
N VAL A 86 7.32 -11.45 -11.55
CA VAL A 86 6.69 -12.65 -12.15
C VAL A 86 6.06 -13.54 -11.09
N VAL A 87 5.13 -14.41 -11.50
CA VAL A 87 4.54 -15.41 -10.60
C VAL A 87 5.62 -16.33 -10.04
N THR A 88 5.45 -16.74 -8.78
CA THR A 88 6.47 -17.51 -8.06
C THR A 88 6.45 -19.00 -8.37
N GLY A 89 5.37 -19.50 -8.97
CA GLY A 89 5.19 -20.90 -9.35
C GLY A 89 4.24 -21.69 -8.45
N THR A 90 3.53 -21.02 -7.52
CA THR A 90 2.46 -21.63 -6.76
C THR A 90 1.14 -21.60 -7.54
N ALA A 91 0.21 -22.52 -7.25
CA ALA A 91 -1.07 -22.58 -7.94
C ALA A 91 -1.88 -21.29 -7.76
N ASP A 92 -2.78 -20.97 -8.70
CA ASP A 92 -3.77 -19.89 -8.58
C ASP A 92 -3.21 -18.47 -8.31
N GLU A 93 -1.94 -18.22 -8.61
CA GLU A 93 -1.36 -16.88 -8.48
C GLU A 93 -1.96 -15.90 -9.53
N PRO A 94 -2.33 -14.67 -9.12
CA PRO A 94 -2.72 -13.65 -10.09
C PRO A 94 -1.51 -13.27 -10.95
N ALA A 95 -1.75 -13.03 -12.25
CA ALA A 95 -0.69 -12.57 -13.15
C ALA A 95 -0.08 -11.27 -12.64
N ARG A 96 1.26 -11.18 -12.61
CA ARG A 96 1.98 -9.95 -12.28
C ARG A 96 2.00 -9.06 -13.51
N ASN A 97 1.29 -7.95 -13.46
CA ASN A 97 1.13 -7.00 -14.57
C ASN A 97 1.34 -5.53 -14.15
N GLY A 98 1.68 -5.29 -12.88
CA GLY A 98 2.10 -4.00 -12.37
C GLY A 98 3.61 -3.93 -12.17
N ASN A 99 4.04 -2.83 -11.54
CA ASN A 99 5.42 -2.60 -11.14
C ASN A 99 5.54 -2.43 -9.62
N VAL A 100 4.68 -3.10 -8.85
CA VAL A 100 4.71 -3.02 -7.39
C VAL A 100 6.01 -3.62 -6.89
N GLY A 101 6.62 -2.98 -5.89
CA GLY A 101 7.76 -3.53 -5.17
C GLY A 101 7.52 -3.46 -3.67
N ALA A 102 8.13 -4.37 -2.93
CA ALA A 102 8.07 -4.43 -1.47
C ALA A 102 9.46 -4.46 -0.84
N ALA A 103 9.52 -3.98 0.39
CA ALA A 103 10.66 -4.10 1.29
C ALA A 103 10.15 -4.26 2.72
N ILE A 104 11.01 -4.80 3.59
CA ILE A 104 10.74 -4.88 5.02
C ILE A 104 11.68 -3.91 5.72
N VAL A 105 11.12 -2.89 6.37
CA VAL A 105 11.86 -1.88 7.15
C VAL A 105 11.69 -2.19 8.62
N THR A 106 12.79 -2.16 9.38
CA THR A 106 12.74 -2.36 10.84
C THR A 106 12.50 -1.02 11.53
N GLY A 107 11.45 -0.91 12.34
CA GLY A 107 11.05 0.30 13.05
C GLY A 107 9.60 0.24 13.53
N THR A 108 9.14 1.25 14.28
CA THR A 108 7.72 1.36 14.63
C THR A 108 6.90 1.84 13.43
N PHE A 109 5.59 1.57 13.40
CA PHE A 109 4.73 2.05 12.32
C PHE A 109 4.77 3.57 12.18
N ALA A 110 4.79 4.30 13.30
CA ALA A 110 4.97 5.75 13.31
C ALA A 110 6.39 6.18 12.89
N GLY A 111 7.44 5.44 13.27
CA GLY A 111 8.83 5.80 13.01
C GLY A 111 9.30 5.60 11.56
N VAL A 112 8.60 4.79 10.77
CA VAL A 112 8.85 4.69 9.32
C VAL A 112 8.09 5.81 8.61
N THR A 113 8.71 6.97 8.48
CA THR A 113 8.06 8.20 7.97
C THR A 113 8.26 8.43 6.47
N ASN A 114 9.18 7.70 5.81
CA ASN A 114 9.41 7.86 4.39
C ASN A 114 9.93 6.58 3.72
N ALA A 115 9.83 6.54 2.39
CA ALA A 115 10.27 5.43 1.53
C ALA A 115 11.50 5.77 0.65
N LYS A 116 12.14 6.93 0.84
CA LYS A 116 13.15 7.48 -0.07
C LYS A 116 14.36 6.56 -0.28
N ASP A 117 14.87 6.00 0.81
CA ASP A 117 16.08 5.16 0.81
C ASP A 117 15.75 3.66 0.81
N VAL A 118 14.49 3.31 0.55
CA VAL A 118 14.02 1.93 0.54
C VAL A 118 14.34 1.29 -0.81
N THR A 119 15.07 0.17 -0.77
CA THR A 119 15.30 -0.67 -1.95
C THR A 119 14.20 -1.72 -2.05
N PHE A 120 13.45 -1.69 -3.16
CA PHE A 120 12.30 -2.55 -3.36
C PHE A 120 12.65 -3.80 -4.19
N GLY A 121 12.25 -4.97 -3.69
CA GLY A 121 12.18 -6.21 -4.45
C GLY A 121 10.79 -6.44 -5.06
N GLN A 122 10.69 -7.33 -6.04
CA GLN A 122 9.43 -7.80 -6.62
C GLN A 122 9.34 -9.31 -6.50
N ASP A 123 8.16 -9.88 -6.78
CA ASP A 123 8.04 -11.33 -6.85
C ASP A 123 8.87 -11.87 -8.02
N ALA A 124 9.48 -13.02 -7.82
CA ALA A 124 10.36 -13.69 -8.78
C ALA A 124 10.04 -15.19 -8.83
N ASN A 125 10.56 -15.88 -9.85
CA ASN A 125 10.42 -17.33 -9.94
C ASN A 125 10.96 -18.00 -8.66
N GLY A 126 10.11 -18.71 -7.94
CA GLY A 126 10.43 -19.38 -6.67
C GLY A 126 10.51 -18.47 -5.43
N ALA A 127 10.29 -17.16 -5.53
CA ALA A 127 10.49 -16.24 -4.41
C ALA A 127 9.48 -15.07 -4.39
N PHE A 128 8.80 -14.89 -3.25
CA PHE A 128 8.00 -13.68 -3.00
C PHE A 128 8.89 -12.52 -2.55
N ALA A 129 8.50 -11.28 -2.89
CA ALA A 129 9.18 -10.06 -2.43
C ALA A 129 9.15 -9.91 -0.91
N ILE A 130 8.06 -10.39 -0.28
CA ILE A 130 7.94 -10.56 1.16
C ILE A 130 8.17 -12.05 1.45
N PRO A 131 9.32 -12.45 2.00
CA PRO A 131 9.63 -13.86 2.21
C PRO A 131 8.62 -14.56 3.12
N THR A 132 8.37 -15.83 2.85
CA THR A 132 7.55 -16.70 3.71
C THR A 132 8.42 -17.55 4.63
N GLY A 133 7.78 -18.21 5.60
CA GLY A 133 8.45 -18.98 6.64
C GLY A 133 8.69 -18.14 7.90
N SER A 134 8.73 -18.83 9.06
CA SER A 134 8.96 -18.20 10.35
C SER A 134 10.21 -17.33 10.32
N ASP A 135 10.11 -16.11 10.85
CA ASP A 135 11.21 -15.18 11.06
C ASP A 135 11.87 -14.59 9.79
N ASN A 136 11.39 -14.96 8.60
CA ASN A 136 11.92 -14.43 7.33
C ASN A 136 11.18 -13.18 6.84
N GLY A 137 9.89 -13.08 7.13
CA GLY A 137 9.00 -12.05 6.60
C GLY A 137 8.36 -11.21 7.69
N TRP A 138 7.03 -11.25 7.72
CA TRP A 138 6.22 -10.47 8.66
C TRP A 138 5.85 -11.24 9.95
N TYR A 139 6.09 -12.56 10.03
CA TYR A 139 5.58 -13.40 11.12
C TYR A 139 6.59 -14.40 11.68
N ASN A 140 6.38 -14.76 12.94
CA ASN A 140 6.96 -15.92 13.62
C ASN A 140 5.90 -17.03 13.74
N TYR A 141 6.33 -18.29 13.68
CA TYR A 141 5.50 -19.46 13.94
C TYR A 141 6.00 -20.19 15.19
N ALA A 142 5.15 -20.27 16.22
CA ALA A 142 5.51 -20.84 17.52
C ALA A 142 5.79 -22.36 17.50
N GLY A 143 5.35 -23.08 16.46
CA GLY A 143 5.44 -24.54 16.41
C GLY A 143 4.53 -25.25 17.43
N PRO A 144 4.67 -26.58 17.59
CA PRO A 144 3.89 -27.34 18.56
C PRO A 144 4.14 -26.88 20.01
N PRO A 145 3.13 -26.89 20.89
CA PRO A 145 1.77 -27.40 20.66
C PRO A 145 0.78 -26.34 20.15
N THR A 146 1.10 -25.05 20.22
CA THR A 146 0.11 -23.98 19.98
C THR A 146 -0.06 -23.64 18.50
N HIS A 147 1.00 -23.82 17.70
CA HIS A 147 1.02 -23.54 16.27
C HIS A 147 0.57 -22.11 15.92
N ILE A 148 0.83 -21.16 16.82
CA ILE A 148 0.41 -19.76 16.65
C ILE A 148 1.31 -19.06 15.64
N ILE A 149 0.70 -18.24 14.78
CA ILE A 149 1.38 -17.33 13.85
C ILE A 149 1.22 -15.90 14.39
N SER A 150 2.32 -15.27 14.79
CA SER A 150 2.31 -13.92 15.35
C SER A 150 3.08 -12.95 14.46
N PRO A 151 2.57 -11.73 14.19
CA PRO A 151 3.35 -10.71 13.53
C PRO A 151 4.63 -10.41 14.32
N ILE A 152 5.74 -10.17 13.63
CA ILE A 152 7.01 -9.80 14.26
C ILE A 152 6.97 -8.29 14.55
N PRO A 153 7.08 -7.87 15.83
CA PRO A 153 7.08 -6.46 16.17
C PRO A 153 8.19 -5.70 15.44
N GLY A 154 7.85 -4.52 14.95
CA GLY A 154 8.79 -3.64 14.28
C GLY A 154 9.14 -4.02 12.84
N LYS A 155 8.42 -4.96 12.21
CA LYS A 155 8.53 -5.24 10.77
C LYS A 155 7.46 -4.47 10.01
N ILE A 156 7.85 -3.36 9.40
CA ILE A 156 6.96 -2.55 8.56
C ILE A 156 7.18 -2.94 7.10
N LEU A 157 6.11 -3.35 6.45
CA LEU A 157 6.12 -3.65 5.02
C LEU A 157 5.95 -2.35 4.27
N VAL A 158 6.93 -1.98 3.46
CA VAL A 158 6.91 -0.74 2.66
C VAL A 158 6.79 -1.11 1.20
N PHE A 159 5.94 -0.38 0.47
CA PHE A 159 5.60 -0.66 -0.91
C PHE A 159 5.78 0.56 -1.79
N ARG A 160 6.33 0.33 -2.98
CA ARG A 160 6.04 1.16 -4.16
C ARG A 160 4.85 0.55 -4.87
N THR A 161 3.75 1.28 -5.04
CA THR A 161 2.50 0.78 -5.63
C THR A 161 2.56 0.72 -7.16
N ARG A 162 1.54 0.15 -7.80
CA ARG A 162 1.47 -0.02 -9.27
C ARG A 162 1.52 1.31 -10.02
N ASN A 163 1.06 2.40 -9.40
CA ASN A 163 1.00 3.74 -9.98
C ASN A 163 2.24 4.60 -9.69
N GLY A 164 3.22 4.07 -8.95
CA GLY A 164 4.43 4.80 -8.54
C GLY A 164 4.26 5.65 -7.27
N ASN A 165 3.20 5.39 -6.51
CA ASN A 165 2.98 5.95 -5.18
C ASN A 165 3.62 5.05 -4.12
N TYR A 166 3.51 5.42 -2.84
CA TYR A 166 4.07 4.66 -1.75
C TYR A 166 3.04 4.33 -0.68
N ALA A 167 3.17 3.14 -0.09
CA ALA A 167 2.38 2.70 1.05
C ALA A 167 3.25 2.02 2.10
N LYS A 168 2.81 2.01 3.35
CA LYS A 168 3.36 1.15 4.40
C LYS A 168 2.25 0.38 5.11
N VAL A 169 2.56 -0.82 5.57
CA VAL A 169 1.65 -1.73 6.27
C VAL A 169 2.31 -2.28 7.52
N GLU A 170 1.56 -2.32 8.62
CA GLU A 170 1.88 -3.06 9.83
C GLU A 170 0.81 -4.13 10.02
N ILE A 171 1.21 -5.41 9.98
CA ILE A 171 0.29 -6.52 10.26
C ILE A 171 0.10 -6.63 11.77
N LEU A 172 -1.16 -6.60 12.21
CA LEU A 172 -1.54 -6.64 13.63
C LEU A 172 -2.01 -8.03 14.06
N SER A 173 -2.71 -8.76 13.19
CA SER A 173 -3.20 -10.10 13.47
C SER A 173 -3.35 -10.93 12.20
N TYR A 174 -3.25 -12.25 12.38
CA TYR A 174 -3.57 -13.29 11.40
C TYR A 174 -4.89 -14.02 11.69
N TYR A 175 -5.51 -13.70 12.82
CA TYR A 175 -6.71 -14.35 13.32
C TYR A 175 -7.88 -13.38 13.37
N LYS A 176 -9.06 -13.93 13.12
CA LYS A 176 -10.31 -13.20 13.08
C LYS A 176 -10.56 -12.50 14.41
N ASP A 177 -11.02 -11.26 14.33
CA ASP A 177 -11.30 -10.37 15.46
C ASP A 177 -10.08 -10.12 16.36
N GLU A 178 -8.86 -10.28 15.81
CA GLU A 178 -7.59 -10.16 16.54
C GLU A 178 -7.46 -11.14 17.72
N ASP A 179 -8.17 -12.28 17.65
CA ASP A 179 -8.23 -13.30 18.70
C ASP A 179 -7.65 -14.62 18.18
N THR A 180 -6.52 -15.04 18.75
CA THR A 180 -5.80 -16.27 18.37
C THR A 180 -6.60 -17.56 18.60
N SER A 181 -7.72 -17.50 19.33
CA SER A 181 -8.63 -18.64 19.51
C SER A 181 -9.64 -18.79 18.36
N LYS A 182 -9.72 -17.82 17.45
CA LYS A 182 -10.62 -17.80 16.28
C LYS A 182 -9.95 -18.33 15.02
N ASP A 183 -10.71 -18.33 13.93
CA ASP A 183 -10.21 -18.75 12.62
C ASP A 183 -8.98 -17.95 12.20
N SER A 184 -7.91 -18.67 11.86
CA SER A 184 -6.72 -18.11 11.20
C SER A 184 -7.03 -17.63 9.77
N LYS A 185 -6.02 -17.09 9.05
CA LYS A 185 -6.17 -16.57 7.67
C LYS A 185 -7.07 -15.33 7.57
N HIS A 186 -7.16 -14.56 8.64
CA HIS A 186 -7.89 -13.29 8.67
C HIS A 186 -6.92 -12.18 9.09
N TYR A 187 -6.46 -11.41 8.12
CA TYR A 187 -5.53 -10.33 8.36
C TYR A 187 -6.24 -9.13 8.96
N THR A 188 -5.63 -8.58 10.00
CA THR A 188 -5.90 -7.23 10.47
C THR A 188 -4.60 -6.43 10.39
N PHE A 189 -4.63 -5.26 9.77
CA PHE A 189 -3.44 -4.44 9.54
C PHE A 189 -3.76 -2.94 9.49
N ASN A 190 -2.79 -2.14 9.92
CA ASN A 190 -2.78 -0.71 9.65
C ASN A 190 -2.10 -0.45 8.31
N TYR A 191 -2.55 0.54 7.57
CA TYR A 191 -1.79 1.04 6.42
C TYR A 191 -1.81 2.56 6.30
N VAL A 192 -0.78 3.09 5.66
CA VAL A 192 -0.72 4.46 5.16
C VAL A 192 -0.45 4.41 3.65
N TYR A 193 -1.15 5.22 2.87
CA TYR A 193 -0.94 5.40 1.43
C TYR A 193 -0.77 6.88 1.10
N ASN A 194 0.28 7.22 0.37
CA ASN A 194 0.50 8.57 -0.13
C ASN A 194 -0.09 8.72 -1.55
N PRO A 195 -1.16 9.52 -1.74
CA PRO A 195 -1.79 9.72 -3.05
C PRO A 195 -0.97 10.64 -3.98
N ASN A 196 0.03 11.35 -3.47
CA ASN A 196 0.85 12.26 -4.26
C ASN A 196 1.92 11.47 -5.00
N LYS A 197 1.81 11.44 -6.32
CA LYS A 197 2.67 10.63 -7.19
C LYS A 197 4.15 11.03 -7.04
N GLY A 198 5.00 10.04 -6.76
CA GLY A 198 6.44 10.24 -6.58
C GLY A 198 6.85 10.74 -5.19
N GLU A 199 5.93 11.24 -4.38
CA GLU A 199 6.21 11.64 -3.00
C GLU A 199 6.38 10.42 -2.11
N THR A 200 7.47 10.40 -1.34
CA THR A 200 7.87 9.23 -0.54
C THR A 200 7.51 9.36 0.93
N SER A 201 6.95 10.50 1.36
CA SER A 201 6.51 10.75 2.74
C SER A 201 5.31 9.86 3.11
N PHE A 202 5.24 9.44 4.37
CA PHE A 202 4.08 8.82 5.00
C PHE A 202 3.39 9.73 6.02
N GLU A 203 3.72 11.01 5.98
CA GLU A 203 3.20 12.11 6.79
C GLU A 203 2.63 13.21 5.89
#